data_AF-A0A0S4XKT5-F1
#
_entry.id   AF-A0A0S4XKT5-F1
#
_cell.length_a   1.000
_cell.length_b   1.000
_cell.length_c   1.000
_cell.angle_alpha   90.00
_cell.angle_beta   90.00
_cell.angle_gamma   90.00
#
_symmetry.space_group_name_H-M   'P 1'
#
loop_
_entity.id
_entity.type
_entity.pdbx_description
1 polymer ?
#
loop_
_entity_poly.entity_id
_entity_poly.type
_entity_poly.pdbx_seq_one_letter_code
_entity_poly.pdbx_strand_id
1 'polypeptide(L)'
;MLDLLERYPSPAALAETSEKTLANRLTKLAPRMGKRLAAEIVQALGEQTVVVPGTQAATVVMPRLAKQLAALLQQRDEVASEVERLVHAHPLYSVLTSMPGVGVRTAARLLTEVAHKTFASAAHLAAYAGLAPVTRRSGSSIRGEHPSRRGNKVLKRTLFLSAFAALRDPISRAYYSRKIQQGKRHNQALIALARRRCDVMFAMLRDGTFYQPQTAPNA
;
A
#
# COMPACT_ATOMS: atom_id res chain seq x y z
N MET A 1 -15.49 0.69 -16.63
CA MET A 1 -16.83 0.28 -16.17
C MET A 1 -17.71 1.48 -15.83
N LEU A 2 -17.31 2.39 -14.93
CA LEU A 2 -18.12 3.57 -14.58
C LEU A 2 -18.56 4.40 -15.80
N ASP A 3 -17.60 4.69 -16.69
CA ASP A 3 -17.85 5.42 -17.93
C ASP A 3 -18.79 4.68 -18.91
N LEU A 4 -18.92 3.35 -18.82
CA LEU A 4 -19.96 2.61 -19.56
C LEU A 4 -21.31 2.73 -18.88
N LEU A 5 -21.39 2.53 -17.57
CA LEU A 5 -22.64 2.61 -16.80
C LEU A 5 -23.27 4.00 -16.82
N GLU A 6 -22.47 5.04 -16.99
CA GLU A 6 -22.95 6.41 -17.14
C GLU A 6 -23.59 6.67 -18.51
N ARG A 7 -23.08 6.04 -19.57
CA ARG A 7 -23.48 6.29 -20.97
C ARG A 7 -24.49 5.28 -21.49
N TYR A 8 -24.36 4.04 -21.06
CA TYR A 8 -25.15 2.88 -21.47
C TYR A 8 -25.65 2.16 -20.21
N PRO A 9 -26.61 2.76 -19.49
CA PRO A 9 -27.04 2.30 -18.17
C PRO A 9 -27.93 1.05 -18.17
N SER A 10 -28.23 0.50 -19.34
CA SER A 10 -29.08 -0.68 -19.51
C SER A 10 -28.47 -1.65 -20.52
N PRO A 11 -28.80 -2.96 -20.43
CA PRO A 11 -28.40 -3.91 -21.46
C PRO A 11 -28.89 -3.53 -22.85
N ALA A 12 -30.10 -2.98 -22.98
CA ALA A 12 -30.62 -2.49 -24.24
C ALA A 12 -29.78 -1.34 -24.83
N ALA A 13 -29.42 -0.35 -24.02
CA ALA A 13 -28.55 0.76 -24.45
C ALA A 13 -27.14 0.29 -24.82
N LEU A 14 -26.62 -0.76 -24.15
CA LEU A 14 -25.36 -1.38 -24.53
C LEU A 14 -25.47 -2.14 -25.87
N ALA A 15 -26.58 -2.84 -26.10
CA ALA A 15 -26.83 -3.61 -27.33
C ALA A 15 -26.99 -2.73 -28.58
N GLU A 16 -27.44 -1.49 -28.42
CA GLU A 16 -27.48 -0.47 -29.49
C GLU A 16 -26.07 0.00 -29.91
N THR A 17 -25.03 -0.33 -29.13
CA THR A 17 -23.65 0.08 -29.39
C THR A 17 -22.84 -1.06 -30.00
N SER A 18 -22.04 -0.76 -31.02
CA SER A 18 -21.17 -1.77 -31.63
C SER A 18 -20.01 -2.19 -30.73
N GLU A 19 -19.59 -3.46 -30.83
CA GLU A 19 -18.42 -3.99 -30.11
C GLU A 19 -17.18 -3.11 -30.32
N LYS A 20 -16.94 -2.66 -31.56
CA LYS A 20 -15.84 -1.74 -31.91
C LYS A 20 -15.89 -0.46 -31.08
N THR A 21 -17.06 0.12 -30.89
CA THR A 21 -17.25 1.34 -30.10
C THR A 21 -17.01 1.06 -28.61
N LEU A 22 -17.55 -0.03 -28.08
CA LEU A 22 -17.29 -0.46 -26.69
C LEU A 22 -15.80 -0.70 -26.45
N ALA A 23 -15.13 -1.43 -27.35
CA ALA A 23 -13.70 -1.72 -27.28
C ALA A 23 -12.85 -0.45 -27.30
N ASN A 24 -13.12 0.47 -28.24
CA ASN A 24 -12.41 1.74 -28.33
C ASN A 24 -12.50 2.56 -27.03
N ARG A 25 -13.65 2.55 -26.37
CA ARG A 25 -13.85 3.28 -25.11
C ARG A 25 -13.20 2.56 -23.94
N LEU A 26 -13.44 1.26 -23.80
CA LEU A 26 -12.86 0.46 -22.73
C LEU A 26 -11.33 0.44 -22.77
N THR A 27 -10.72 0.36 -23.96
CA THR A 27 -9.26 0.36 -24.10
C THR A 27 -8.61 1.66 -23.64
N LYS A 28 -9.31 2.81 -23.68
CA LYS A 28 -8.77 4.06 -23.12
C LYS A 28 -8.55 3.99 -21.62
N LEU A 29 -9.43 3.30 -20.89
CA LEU A 29 -9.39 3.20 -19.43
C LEU A 29 -8.77 1.88 -18.93
N ALA A 30 -8.80 0.83 -19.74
CA ALA A 30 -8.27 -0.49 -19.44
C ALA A 30 -7.54 -1.09 -20.66
N PRO A 31 -6.33 -0.59 -21.01
CA PRO A 31 -5.66 -0.94 -22.26
C PRO A 31 -5.42 -2.44 -22.48
N ARG A 32 -5.14 -3.17 -21.40
CA ARG A 32 -4.85 -4.61 -21.43
C ARG A 32 -6.08 -5.50 -21.53
N MET A 33 -7.26 -5.00 -21.18
CA MET A 33 -8.48 -5.80 -21.04
C MET A 33 -9.64 -5.31 -21.91
N GLY A 34 -9.59 -4.07 -22.41
CA GLY A 34 -10.74 -3.40 -23.00
C GLY A 34 -11.38 -4.14 -24.17
N LYS A 35 -10.57 -4.69 -25.09
CA LYS A 35 -11.06 -5.52 -26.21
C LYS A 35 -11.75 -6.80 -25.71
N ARG A 36 -11.11 -7.51 -24.77
CA ARG A 36 -11.65 -8.74 -24.20
C ARG A 36 -12.98 -8.50 -23.50
N LEU A 37 -13.05 -7.43 -22.68
CA LEU A 37 -14.27 -7.03 -21.99
C LEU A 37 -15.38 -6.61 -22.95
N ALA A 38 -15.06 -5.93 -24.06
CA ALA A 38 -16.06 -5.57 -25.07
C ALA A 38 -16.69 -6.83 -25.71
N ALA A 39 -15.87 -7.79 -26.11
CA ALA A 39 -16.34 -9.07 -26.65
C ALA A 39 -17.18 -9.85 -25.62
N GLU A 40 -16.71 -9.95 -24.37
CA GLU A 40 -17.45 -10.57 -23.25
C GLU A 40 -18.82 -9.90 -23.03
N ILE A 41 -18.90 -8.56 -23.11
CA ILE A 41 -20.16 -7.82 -22.97
C ILE A 41 -21.10 -8.14 -24.14
N VAL A 42 -20.63 -8.09 -25.38
CA VAL A 42 -21.48 -8.37 -26.56
C VAL A 42 -21.97 -9.81 -26.54
N GLN A 43 -21.11 -10.77 -26.18
CA GLN A 43 -21.50 -12.16 -26.00
C GLN A 43 -22.58 -12.29 -24.92
N ALA A 44 -22.38 -11.70 -23.74
CA ALA A 44 -23.35 -11.76 -22.65
C ALA A 44 -24.70 -11.12 -23.01
N LEU A 45 -24.70 -10.05 -23.82
CA LEU A 45 -25.93 -9.43 -24.33
C LEU A 45 -26.67 -10.35 -25.30
N GLY A 46 -25.95 -11.08 -26.16
CA GLY A 46 -26.53 -12.06 -27.07
C GLY A 46 -27.10 -13.30 -26.36
N GLU A 47 -26.52 -13.68 -25.22
CA GLU A 47 -26.99 -14.78 -24.37
C GLU A 47 -28.11 -14.36 -23.39
N GLN A 48 -28.40 -13.06 -23.27
CA GLN A 48 -29.40 -12.57 -22.33
C GLN A 48 -30.82 -12.94 -22.79
N THR A 49 -31.48 -13.81 -22.03
CA THR A 49 -32.86 -14.27 -22.31
C THR A 49 -33.92 -13.67 -21.39
N VAL A 50 -33.51 -13.03 -20.29
CA VAL A 50 -34.43 -12.52 -19.25
C VAL A 50 -34.15 -11.05 -18.95
N VAL A 51 -35.22 -10.27 -18.83
CA VAL A 51 -35.20 -8.92 -18.27
C VAL A 51 -35.87 -8.94 -16.91
N VAL A 52 -35.12 -8.65 -15.86
CA VAL A 52 -35.65 -8.69 -14.49
C VAL A 52 -36.46 -7.43 -14.16
N PRO A 53 -37.52 -7.56 -13.33
CA PRO A 53 -38.21 -6.41 -12.74
C PRO A 53 -37.20 -5.50 -12.03
N GLY A 54 -37.16 -4.23 -12.42
CA GLY A 54 -36.19 -3.25 -11.90
C GLY A 54 -35.11 -2.81 -12.88
N THR A 55 -35.00 -3.42 -14.07
CA THR A 55 -34.02 -3.01 -15.11
C THR A 55 -34.18 -1.53 -15.50
N GLN A 56 -35.42 -1.04 -15.61
CA GLN A 56 -35.71 0.38 -15.88
C GLN A 56 -35.39 1.29 -14.69
N ALA A 57 -35.63 0.82 -13.45
CA ALA A 57 -35.23 1.57 -12.26
C ALA A 57 -33.71 1.69 -12.14
N ALA A 58 -32.98 0.59 -12.42
CA ALA A 58 -31.52 0.58 -12.46
C ALA A 58 -30.97 1.57 -13.50
N THR A 59 -31.64 1.72 -14.64
CA THR A 59 -31.28 2.71 -15.68
C THR A 59 -31.25 4.15 -15.14
N VAL A 60 -32.09 4.48 -14.16
CA VAL A 60 -32.11 5.81 -13.52
C VAL A 60 -31.03 5.94 -12.44
N VAL A 61 -30.78 4.88 -11.67
CA VAL A 61 -29.89 4.92 -10.50
C VAL A 61 -28.42 4.72 -10.88
N MET A 62 -28.11 3.84 -11.83
CA MET A 62 -26.75 3.44 -12.19
C MET A 62 -25.88 4.61 -12.65
N PRO A 63 -26.33 5.52 -13.55
CA PRO A 63 -25.56 6.70 -13.91
C PRO A 63 -25.25 7.61 -12.71
N ARG A 64 -26.19 7.75 -11.77
CA ARG A 64 -26.00 8.61 -10.59
C ARG A 64 -24.93 8.05 -9.68
N LEU A 65 -24.98 6.75 -9.38
CA LEU A 65 -23.95 6.07 -8.59
C LEU A 65 -22.59 6.06 -9.30
N ALA A 66 -22.58 5.85 -10.62
CA ALA A 66 -21.35 5.90 -11.42
C ALA A 66 -20.69 7.29 -11.34
N LYS A 67 -21.47 8.37 -11.49
CA LYS A 67 -21.01 9.76 -11.34
C LYS A 67 -20.51 10.05 -9.92
N GLN A 68 -21.25 9.62 -8.89
CA GLN A 68 -20.83 9.81 -7.50
C GLN A 68 -19.49 9.10 -7.21
N LEU A 69 -19.33 7.85 -7.67
CA LEU A 69 -18.08 7.13 -7.50
C LEU A 69 -16.95 7.77 -8.31
N ALA A 70 -17.21 8.25 -9.53
CA ALA A 70 -16.21 8.97 -10.32
C ALA A 70 -15.74 10.25 -9.60
N ALA A 71 -16.67 11.04 -9.04
CA ALA A 71 -16.35 12.23 -8.26
C ALA A 71 -15.55 11.88 -7.00
N LEU A 72 -15.92 10.84 -6.26
CA LEU A 72 -15.17 10.39 -5.08
C LEU A 72 -13.75 9.91 -5.42
N LEU A 73 -13.57 9.22 -6.56
CA LEU A 73 -12.25 8.82 -7.04
C LEU A 73 -11.39 10.03 -7.40
N GLN A 74 -11.98 11.04 -8.04
CA GLN A 74 -11.29 12.30 -8.33
C GLN A 74 -10.89 13.04 -7.04
N GLN A 75 -11.82 13.20 -6.09
CA GLN A 75 -11.53 13.83 -4.80
C GLN A 75 -10.43 13.10 -4.03
N ARG A 76 -10.42 11.75 -4.07
CA ARG A 76 -9.34 10.95 -3.49
C ARG A 76 -7.99 11.28 -4.12
N ASP A 77 -7.94 11.42 -5.44
CA ASP A 77 -6.69 11.70 -6.16
C ASP A 77 -6.20 13.12 -5.89
N GLU A 78 -7.11 14.10 -5.82
CA GLU A 78 -6.82 15.48 -5.42
C GLU A 78 -6.22 15.54 -4.00
N VAL A 79 -6.86 14.86 -3.03
CA VAL A 79 -6.34 14.77 -1.65
C VAL A 79 -4.99 14.06 -1.61
N ALA A 80 -4.81 13.00 -2.41
CA ALA A 80 -3.53 12.30 -2.47
C ALA A 80 -2.40 13.21 -2.99
N SER A 81 -2.67 14.00 -4.05
CA SER A 81 -1.72 14.98 -4.58
C SER A 81 -1.39 16.07 -3.56
N GLU A 82 -2.39 16.54 -2.82
CA GLU A 82 -2.18 17.54 -1.76
C GLU A 82 -1.32 17.00 -0.62
N VAL A 83 -1.58 15.75 -0.19
CA VAL A 83 -0.73 15.07 0.81
C VAL A 83 0.70 14.91 0.29
N GLU A 84 0.90 14.49 -0.95
CA GLU A 84 2.24 14.37 -1.54
C GLU A 84 2.96 15.72 -1.56
N ARG A 85 2.28 16.81 -1.93
CA ARG A 85 2.81 18.18 -1.91
C ARG A 85 3.27 18.60 -0.51
N LEU A 86 2.42 18.39 0.51
CA LEU A 86 2.77 18.70 1.91
C LEU A 86 3.94 17.87 2.41
N VAL A 87 4.00 16.60 2.03
CA VAL A 87 5.09 15.69 2.41
C VAL A 87 6.39 16.11 1.74
N HIS A 88 6.39 16.49 0.46
CA HIS A 88 7.58 16.99 -0.23
C HIS A 88 8.15 18.26 0.39
N ALA A 89 7.28 19.15 0.88
CA ALA A 89 7.68 20.38 1.56
C ALA A 89 8.20 20.15 2.99
N HIS A 90 8.01 18.96 3.57
CA HIS A 90 8.40 18.68 4.93
C HIS A 90 9.94 18.56 5.07
N PRO A 91 10.60 19.21 6.05
CA PRO A 91 12.07 19.20 6.19
C PRO A 91 12.70 17.80 6.26
N LEU A 92 12.01 16.86 6.93
CA LEU A 92 12.46 15.47 7.07
C LEU A 92 12.23 14.59 5.82
N TYR A 93 11.63 15.11 4.75
CA TYR A 93 11.33 14.33 3.55
C TYR A 93 12.58 13.73 2.92
N SER A 94 13.58 14.58 2.61
CA SER A 94 14.85 14.16 2.00
C SER A 94 15.61 13.18 2.89
N VAL A 95 15.59 13.42 4.20
CA VAL A 95 16.13 12.50 5.21
C VAL A 95 15.47 11.14 5.09
N LEU A 96 14.15 11.05 5.17
CA LEU A 96 13.42 9.78 5.12
C LEU A 96 13.61 9.05 3.79
N THR A 97 13.49 9.74 2.65
CA THR A 97 13.56 9.12 1.32
C THR A 97 14.97 8.77 0.87
N SER A 98 16.01 9.26 1.56
CA SER A 98 17.39 8.80 1.33
C SER A 98 17.57 7.31 1.69
N MET A 99 16.69 6.75 2.55
CA MET A 99 16.73 5.35 2.92
C MET A 99 16.04 4.47 1.84
N PRO A 100 16.71 3.46 1.26
CA PRO A 100 16.10 2.59 0.25
C PRO A 100 14.81 1.95 0.73
N GLY A 101 13.76 1.93 -0.09
CA GLY A 101 12.45 1.41 0.31
C GLY A 101 11.57 2.39 1.08
N VAL A 102 11.93 3.67 1.14
CA VAL A 102 11.09 4.76 1.63
C VAL A 102 10.78 5.72 0.47
N GLY A 103 9.54 5.69 -0.02
CA GLY A 103 9.03 6.67 -0.99
C GLY A 103 8.03 7.63 -0.34
N VAL A 104 7.47 8.57 -1.11
CA VAL A 104 6.59 9.64 -0.62
C VAL A 104 5.46 9.15 0.30
N ARG A 105 4.76 8.08 -0.08
CA ARG A 105 3.66 7.52 0.74
C ARG A 105 4.14 6.87 2.04
N THR A 106 5.31 6.24 2.01
CA THR A 106 5.94 5.67 3.21
C THR A 106 6.41 6.79 4.12
N ALA A 107 7.06 7.82 3.56
CA ALA A 107 7.49 9.01 4.28
C ALA A 107 6.30 9.72 4.92
N ALA A 108 5.19 9.92 4.20
CA ALA A 108 3.96 10.49 4.73
C ALA A 108 3.50 9.77 6.00
N ARG A 109 3.44 8.43 5.96
CA ARG A 109 3.08 7.63 7.13
C ARG A 109 4.09 7.74 8.26
N LEU A 110 5.39 7.74 7.96
CA LEU A 110 6.41 7.91 8.99
C LEU A 110 6.31 9.30 9.66
N LEU A 111 6.07 10.35 8.89
CA LEU A 111 5.87 11.70 9.40
C LEU A 111 4.67 11.77 10.34
N THR A 112 3.50 11.27 9.91
CA THR A 112 2.29 11.26 10.74
C THR A 112 2.47 10.45 12.03
N GLU A 113 3.15 9.31 11.96
CA GLU A 113 3.25 8.40 13.11
C GLU A 113 4.40 8.74 14.07
N VAL A 114 5.43 9.47 13.61
CA VAL A 114 6.71 9.64 14.34
C VAL A 114 7.13 11.11 14.50
N ALA A 115 6.87 12.02 13.54
CA ALA A 115 7.54 13.34 13.50
C ALA A 115 7.28 14.22 14.74
N HIS A 116 6.10 14.12 15.36
CA HIS A 116 5.74 14.89 16.55
C HIS A 116 5.88 14.10 17.86
N LYS A 117 6.64 13.00 17.85
CA LYS A 117 6.85 12.14 19.02
C LYS A 117 8.32 12.05 19.33
N THR A 118 8.65 12.21 20.61
CA THR A 118 9.99 11.99 21.13
C THR A 118 10.12 10.56 21.63
N PHE A 119 11.17 9.86 21.21
CA PHE A 119 11.49 8.53 21.71
C PHE A 119 12.85 8.58 22.39
N ALA A 120 12.95 8.06 23.61
CA ALA A 120 14.20 8.06 24.37
C ALA A 120 15.30 7.20 23.71
N SER A 121 14.91 6.20 22.92
CA SER A 121 15.85 5.37 22.15
C SER A 121 15.17 4.69 20.97
N ALA A 122 15.98 4.14 20.07
CA ALA A 122 15.50 3.32 18.96
C ALA A 122 14.67 2.11 19.43
N ALA A 123 15.00 1.54 20.60
CA ALA A 123 14.22 0.46 21.21
C ALA A 123 12.82 0.92 21.61
N HIS A 124 12.66 2.15 22.10
CA HIS A 124 11.34 2.73 22.40
C HIS A 124 10.52 2.93 21.13
N LEU A 125 11.13 3.44 20.06
CA LEU A 125 10.44 3.56 18.77
C LEU A 125 9.99 2.18 18.24
N ALA A 126 10.86 1.17 18.33
CA ALA A 126 10.52 -0.18 17.89
C ALA A 126 9.44 -0.85 18.75
N ALA A 127 9.43 -0.59 20.06
CA ALA A 127 8.37 -1.04 20.96
C ALA A 127 7.04 -0.34 20.62
N TYR A 128 7.07 0.97 20.41
CA TYR A 128 5.91 1.75 19.94
C TYR A 128 5.38 1.21 18.61
N ALA A 129 6.26 0.92 17.64
CA ALA A 129 5.90 0.31 16.36
C ALA A 129 5.45 -1.16 16.47
N GLY A 130 5.54 -1.81 17.64
CA GLY A 130 5.23 -3.24 17.80
C GLY A 130 6.18 -4.17 17.04
N LEU A 131 7.41 -3.72 16.77
CA LEU A 131 8.50 -4.49 16.15
C LEU A 131 9.43 -5.14 17.17
N ALA A 132 9.47 -4.62 18.40
CA ALA A 132 10.23 -5.24 19.47
C ALA A 132 9.61 -6.60 19.87
N PRO A 133 10.42 -7.66 20.05
CA PRO A 133 9.94 -8.91 20.62
C PRO A 133 9.45 -8.69 22.05
N VAL A 134 8.50 -9.51 22.48
CA VAL A 134 7.96 -9.51 23.84
C VAL A 134 8.34 -10.82 24.50
N THR A 135 9.03 -10.74 25.62
CA THR A 135 9.30 -11.90 26.47
C THR A 135 8.00 -12.31 27.16
N ARG A 136 7.55 -13.55 26.98
CA ARG A 136 6.46 -14.11 27.79
C ARG A 136 7.05 -14.83 28.99
N ARG A 137 6.89 -14.24 30.18
CA ARG A 137 7.12 -14.91 31.46
C ARG A 137 5.77 -15.39 32.00
N SER A 138 5.69 -16.69 32.31
CA SER A 138 4.59 -17.26 33.12
C SER A 138 5.22 -18.05 34.25
N GLY A 139 5.00 -17.62 35.50
CA GLY A 139 5.66 -18.21 36.67
C GLY A 139 7.19 -18.13 36.58
N SER A 140 7.88 -19.20 36.95
CA SER A 140 9.35 -19.35 36.89
C SER A 140 9.91 -19.61 35.48
N SER A 141 9.07 -19.75 34.45
CA SER A 141 9.51 -20.12 33.10
C SER A 141 9.53 -18.90 32.15
N ILE A 142 10.68 -18.67 31.52
CA ILE A 142 10.84 -17.75 30.39
C ILE A 142 10.54 -18.54 29.10
N ARG A 143 9.34 -18.38 28.55
CA ARG A 143 8.96 -19.02 27.28
C ARG A 143 9.35 -18.12 26.11
N GLY A 144 10.65 -18.02 25.84
CA GLY A 144 11.22 -17.39 24.65
C GLY A 144 10.71 -15.98 24.31
N GLU A 145 11.02 -15.54 23.10
CA GLU A 145 10.57 -14.28 22.54
C GLU A 145 9.40 -14.47 21.57
N HIS A 146 8.36 -13.64 21.70
CA HIS A 146 7.20 -13.67 20.82
C HIS A 146 6.99 -12.34 20.08
N PRO A 147 6.36 -12.36 18.89
CA PRO A 147 5.94 -11.13 18.24
C PRO A 147 4.96 -10.34 19.11
N SER A 148 5.19 -9.03 19.25
CA SER A 148 4.22 -8.16 19.94
C SER A 148 2.88 -8.14 19.20
N ARG A 149 1.79 -8.34 19.95
CA ARG A 149 0.40 -8.09 19.51
C ARG A 149 -0.06 -6.65 19.81
N ARG A 150 0.76 -5.88 20.53
CA ARG A 150 0.56 -4.47 20.89
C ARG A 150 1.37 -3.56 19.97
N GLY A 151 1.19 -2.25 20.13
CA GLY A 151 1.90 -1.22 19.37
C GLY A 151 1.11 -0.69 18.17
N ASN A 152 1.69 0.30 17.52
CA ASN A 152 1.11 1.03 16.41
C ASN A 152 1.11 0.16 15.13
N LYS A 153 -0.08 -0.35 14.78
CA LYS A 153 -0.27 -1.25 13.63
C LYS A 153 0.00 -0.56 12.30
N VAL A 154 -0.26 0.74 12.19
CA VAL A 154 0.00 1.53 10.98
C VAL A 154 1.50 1.63 10.76
N LEU A 155 2.24 2.07 11.78
CA LEU A 155 3.70 2.16 11.72
C LEU A 155 4.37 0.80 11.48
N LYS A 156 3.87 -0.27 12.12
CA LYS A 156 4.34 -1.64 11.87
C LYS A 156 4.20 -2.03 10.40
N ARG A 157 3.04 -1.78 9.81
CA ARG A 157 2.75 -2.08 8.40
C ARG A 157 3.64 -1.24 7.48
N THR A 158 3.80 0.05 7.77
CA THR A 158 4.67 0.97 7.02
C THR A 158 6.11 0.47 7.01
N LEU A 159 6.66 0.11 8.17
CA LEU A 159 8.03 -0.39 8.28
C LEU A 159 8.22 -1.77 7.64
N PHE A 160 7.21 -2.64 7.71
CA PHE A 160 7.21 -3.93 7.01
C PHE A 160 7.24 -3.76 5.49
N LEU A 161 6.37 -2.91 4.94
CA LEU A 161 6.34 -2.62 3.49
C LEU A 161 7.62 -1.92 3.03
N SER A 162 8.17 -1.02 3.85
CA SER A 162 9.47 -0.40 3.57
C SER A 162 10.59 -1.44 3.53
N ALA A 163 10.63 -2.38 4.49
CA ALA A 163 11.61 -3.46 4.50
C ALA A 163 11.46 -4.40 3.28
N PHE A 164 10.23 -4.68 2.85
CA PHE A 164 9.96 -5.45 1.64
C PHE A 164 10.45 -4.72 0.38
N ALA A 165 10.14 -3.43 0.23
CA ALA A 165 10.61 -2.62 -0.88
C ALA A 165 12.14 -2.49 -0.90
N ALA A 166 12.76 -2.43 0.28
CA ALA A 166 14.21 -2.38 0.45
C ALA A 166 14.92 -3.67 0.04
N LEU A 167 14.23 -4.77 -0.27
CA LEU A 167 14.89 -5.98 -0.74
C LEU A 167 15.59 -5.82 -2.12
N ARG A 168 15.40 -4.70 -2.81
CA ARG A 168 16.19 -4.32 -3.99
C ARG A 168 17.56 -3.74 -3.63
N ASP A 169 17.74 -3.27 -2.40
CA ASP A 169 19.02 -2.79 -1.88
C ASP A 169 19.91 -3.98 -1.42
N PRO A 170 21.17 -4.08 -1.86
CA PRO A 170 22.05 -5.20 -1.54
C PRO A 170 22.25 -5.43 -0.04
N ILE A 171 22.37 -4.37 0.77
CA ILE A 171 22.61 -4.49 2.22
C ILE A 171 21.38 -5.08 2.92
N SER A 172 20.20 -4.55 2.58
CA SER A 172 18.92 -5.05 3.09
C SER A 172 18.66 -6.49 2.64
N ARG A 173 18.99 -6.82 1.39
CA ARG A 173 18.90 -8.19 0.84
C ARG A 173 19.82 -9.15 1.57
N ALA A 174 21.08 -8.79 1.79
CA ALA A 174 22.05 -9.64 2.49
C ALA A 174 21.58 -9.97 3.91
N TYR A 175 21.08 -8.97 4.67
CA TYR A 175 20.53 -9.20 6.00
C TYR A 175 19.31 -10.13 5.96
N TYR A 176 18.39 -9.89 5.03
CA TYR A 176 17.21 -10.75 4.84
C TYR A 176 17.62 -12.20 4.54
N SER A 177 18.51 -12.41 3.58
CA SER A 177 18.99 -13.74 3.19
C SER A 177 19.65 -14.46 4.35
N ARG A 178 20.49 -13.76 5.14
CA ARG A 178 21.08 -14.32 6.37
C ARG A 178 20.00 -14.77 7.37
N LYS A 179 18.91 -14.01 7.53
CA LYS A 179 17.80 -14.40 8.42
C LYS A 179 17.04 -15.62 7.90
N ILE A 180 16.87 -15.75 6.58
CA ILE A 180 16.31 -16.96 5.96
C ILE A 180 17.21 -18.18 6.21
N GLN A 181 18.53 -18.04 6.03
CA GLN A 181 19.52 -19.10 6.30
C GLN A 181 19.52 -19.53 7.78
N GLN A 182 19.22 -18.60 8.70
CA GLN A 182 19.00 -18.88 10.13
C GLN A 182 17.64 -19.55 10.43
N GLY A 183 16.93 -20.05 9.42
CA GLY A 183 15.66 -20.77 9.56
C GLY A 183 14.43 -19.88 9.78
N LYS A 184 14.53 -18.55 9.62
CA LYS A 184 13.35 -17.68 9.73
C LYS A 184 12.47 -17.79 8.48
N ARG A 185 11.15 -17.79 8.66
CA ARG A 185 10.19 -17.68 7.55
C ARG A 185 10.26 -16.28 6.92
N HIS A 186 9.79 -16.14 5.67
CA HIS A 186 9.76 -14.87 4.93
C HIS A 186 9.30 -13.66 5.77
N ASN A 187 8.11 -13.74 6.37
CA ASN A 187 7.57 -12.64 7.16
C ASN A 187 8.38 -12.37 8.45
N GLN A 188 8.97 -13.41 9.05
CA GLN A 188 9.83 -13.23 10.23
C GLN A 188 11.14 -12.54 9.85
N ALA A 189 11.74 -12.89 8.72
CA ALA A 189 12.93 -12.24 8.20
C ALA A 189 12.66 -10.77 7.83
N LEU A 190 11.51 -10.46 7.23
CA LEU A 190 11.10 -9.09 6.94
C LEU A 190 10.85 -8.26 8.21
N ILE A 191 10.22 -8.83 9.24
CA ILE A 191 10.03 -8.14 10.52
C ILE A 191 11.37 -7.88 11.20
N ALA A 192 12.31 -8.83 11.16
CA ALA A 192 13.67 -8.62 11.66
C ALA A 192 14.39 -7.50 10.89
N LEU A 193 14.26 -7.47 9.56
CA LEU A 193 14.80 -6.39 8.73
C LEU A 193 14.14 -5.05 9.06
N ALA A 194 12.81 -5.00 9.21
CA ALA A 194 12.07 -3.80 9.62
C ALA A 194 12.52 -3.31 11.00
N ARG A 195 12.75 -4.21 11.96
CA ARG A 195 13.30 -3.87 13.29
C ARG A 195 14.67 -3.22 13.16
N ARG A 196 15.60 -3.78 12.38
CA ARG A 196 16.94 -3.20 12.15
C ARG A 196 16.83 -1.83 11.47
N ARG A 197 15.96 -1.70 10.47
CA ARG A 197 15.74 -0.45 9.73
C ARG A 197 15.10 0.63 10.60
N CYS A 198 14.27 0.23 11.56
CA CYS A 198 13.71 1.14 12.55
C CYS A 198 14.80 1.80 13.42
N ASP A 199 15.89 1.10 13.73
CA ASP A 199 17.02 1.69 14.46
C ASP A 199 17.74 2.75 13.63
N VAL A 200 18.00 2.45 12.35
CA VAL A 200 18.63 3.39 11.43
C VAL A 200 17.76 4.62 11.22
N MET A 201 16.47 4.43 11.01
CA MET A 201 15.51 5.52 10.86
C MET A 201 15.44 6.41 12.10
N PHE A 202 15.49 5.82 13.31
CA PHE A 202 15.56 6.61 14.55
C PHE A 202 16.80 7.50 14.58
N ALA A 203 17.97 6.97 14.24
CA ALA A 203 19.22 7.75 14.20
C ALA A 203 19.15 8.88 13.16
N MET A 204 18.68 8.58 11.94
CA MET A 204 18.50 9.57 10.87
C MET A 204 17.58 10.72 11.30
N LEU A 205 16.46 10.41 11.94
CA LEU A 205 15.50 11.41 12.41
C LEU A 205 16.01 12.23 13.58
N ARG A 206 16.76 11.61 14.50
CA ARG A 206 17.38 12.29 15.65
C ARG A 206 18.47 13.27 15.20
N ASP A 207 19.30 12.85 14.26
CA ASP A 207 20.50 13.58 13.85
C ASP A 207 20.26 14.48 12.63
N GLY A 208 19.10 14.35 11.96
CA GLY A 208 18.81 15.05 10.71
C GLY A 208 19.70 14.61 9.54
N THR A 209 20.23 13.39 9.58
CA THR A 209 21.24 12.89 8.64
C THR A 209 20.65 11.96 7.59
N PHE A 210 21.22 11.97 6.40
CA PHE A 210 20.85 11.04 5.34
C PHE A 210 21.30 9.61 5.65
N TYR A 211 20.60 8.65 5.05
CA TYR A 211 20.95 7.25 5.14
C TYR A 211 22.37 7.01 4.65
N GLN A 212 23.20 6.45 5.55
CA GLN A 212 24.54 5.99 5.22
C GLN A 212 24.54 4.47 5.19
N PRO A 213 24.89 3.84 4.05
CA PRO A 213 24.99 2.39 3.96
C PRO A 213 26.11 1.89 4.88
N GLN A 214 25.76 1.30 6.03
CA GLN A 214 26.74 0.61 6.86
C GLN A 214 26.96 -0.80 6.31
N THR A 215 28.10 -0.99 5.66
CA THR A 215 28.67 -2.32 5.42
C THR A 215 28.86 -2.99 6.78
N ALA A 216 28.45 -4.24 6.92
CA ALA A 216 28.74 -4.98 8.16
C ALA A 216 30.27 -4.94 8.38
N PRO A 217 30.76 -4.73 9.61
CA PRO A 217 32.16 -5.02 9.89
C PRO A 217 32.38 -6.49 9.52
N ASN A 218 33.40 -6.75 8.70
CA ASN A 218 33.86 -8.10 8.40
C ASN A 218 34.11 -8.78 9.75
N ALA A 219 33.33 -9.83 10.02
CA ALA A 219 33.54 -10.75 11.13
C ALA A 219 34.18 -12.01 10.57
#